data_AF-A0A2V5UQW0-F1
#
_entry.id   AF-A0A2V5UQW0-F1
#
_cell.length_a   1.000
_cell.length_b   1.000
_cell.length_c   1.000
_cell.angle_alpha   90.00
_cell.angle_beta   90.00
_cell.angle_gamma   90.00
#
_symmetry.space_group_name_H-M   'P 1'
#
loop_
_entity.id
_entity.type
_entity.pdbx_description
1 polymer ?
#
loop_
_entity_poly.entity_id
_entity_poly.type
_entity_poly.pdbx_seq_one_letter_code
_entity_poly.pdbx_strand_id
1 'polypeptide(L)'
;MVVVVGFVVPCAGKTSRQRSSLATIRLKSDSQLRDSFILGLFPALTLAHTRALIYFETLKNSTPIEFVVSENDAKLRLDQFLAKRLPQYSRSRLQQLIRGGFVRLNEQTIRPRHIVRGGDKIDLIEPPPEKIEPRPEPIPLDVLFEDDDLIVINKPPGLTVHPGAGQREHTLVNALLSHCTALSGIGGKERPGIVHRLDKETSGCLVVAKNDLAHREL
;
A
#
# COMPACT_ATOMS: atom_id res chain seq x y z
N MET A 1 -5.56 21.47 21.29
CA MET A 1 -6.29 20.19 21.43
C MET A 1 -5.27 19.08 21.57
N VAL A 2 -5.13 18.48 22.75
CA VAL A 2 -4.15 17.41 23.01
C VAL A 2 -4.86 16.08 22.71
N VAL A 3 -4.52 15.44 21.59
CA VAL A 3 -5.00 14.09 21.29
C VAL A 3 -4.03 13.11 21.95
N VAL A 4 -4.48 12.45 23.02
CA VAL A 4 -3.71 11.37 23.65
C VAL A 4 -4.02 10.09 22.89
N VAL A 5 -3.14 9.69 21.98
CA VAL A 5 -3.25 8.38 21.30
C VAL A 5 -2.38 7.38 22.05
N GLY A 6 -3.02 6.47 22.79
CA GLY A 6 -2.34 5.35 23.41
C GLY A 6 -1.94 4.33 22.34
N PHE A 7 -0.64 4.08 22.18
CA PHE A 7 -0.16 3.00 21.33
C PHE A 7 0.09 1.75 22.18
N VAL A 8 -0.48 0.61 21.77
CA VAL A 8 -0.03 -0.71 22.23
C VAL A 8 0.95 -1.22 21.19
N VAL A 9 2.24 -1.23 21.53
CA VAL A 9 3.26 -1.85 20.69
C VAL A 9 3.23 -3.36 20.95
N PRO A 10 2.91 -4.22 19.97
CA PRO A 10 3.08 -5.65 20.16
C PRO A 10 4.57 -5.98 20.14
N CYS A 11 5.14 -6.37 21.28
CA CYS A 11 6.48 -6.95 21.34
C CYS A 11 6.49 -8.27 20.57
N ALA A 12 7.32 -8.36 19.54
CA ALA A 12 7.61 -9.61 18.87
C ALA A 12 8.56 -10.44 19.76
N GLY A 13 8.07 -11.59 20.24
CA GLY A 13 8.90 -12.65 20.80
C GLY A 13 8.73 -12.92 22.29
N LYS A 14 8.36 -14.19 22.57
CA LYS A 14 8.45 -14.96 23.82
C LYS A 14 7.18 -15.11 24.67
N THR A 15 7.02 -16.36 25.07
CA THR A 15 5.99 -17.07 25.82
C THR A 15 5.74 -16.53 27.23
N SER A 16 4.49 -16.70 27.68
CA SER A 16 3.95 -16.64 29.05
C SER A 16 4.20 -15.39 29.92
N ARG A 17 3.08 -14.75 30.31
CA ARG A 17 2.89 -13.85 31.48
C ARG A 17 3.95 -12.77 31.68
N GLN A 18 3.84 -11.60 31.05
CA GLN A 18 4.28 -10.32 31.65
C GLN A 18 3.49 -9.11 31.10
N ARG A 19 3.35 -8.09 31.96
CA ARG A 19 2.53 -6.89 31.84
C ARG A 19 2.94 -6.02 30.64
N SER A 20 1.98 -5.59 29.82
CA SER A 20 2.16 -4.55 28.81
C SER A 20 2.36 -3.19 29.48
N SER A 21 3.56 -2.60 29.40
CA SER A 21 3.80 -1.22 29.82
C SER A 21 3.32 -0.26 28.73
N LEU A 22 2.36 0.61 29.06
CA LEU A 22 1.92 1.73 28.23
C LEU A 22 3.07 2.76 28.13
N ALA A 23 3.57 3.00 26.92
CA ALA A 23 4.43 4.15 26.65
C ALA A 23 3.54 5.33 26.24
N THR A 24 3.35 6.29 27.16
CA THR A 24 2.62 7.53 26.87
C THR A 24 3.58 8.57 26.30
N ILE A 25 3.55 8.79 24.99
CA ILE A 25 4.27 9.91 24.35
C ILE A 25 3.36 11.13 24.42
N ARG A 26 3.77 12.16 25.17
CA ARG A 26 3.03 13.41 25.35
C ARG A 26 3.62 14.45 24.39
N LEU A 27 3.01 14.64 23.22
CA LEU A 27 3.44 15.68 22.28
C LEU A 27 2.72 17.01 22.61
N LYS A 28 3.51 18.05 22.91
CA LYS A 28 3.04 19.42 23.14
C LYS A 28 2.75 20.12 21.82
N SER A 29 1.82 21.07 21.85
CA SER A 29 1.40 21.91 20.72
C SER A 29 2.54 22.74 20.11
N ASP A 30 2.40 22.98 18.81
CA ASP A 30 3.33 23.44 17.77
C ASP A 30 4.19 24.72 17.97
N SER A 31 4.31 25.31 19.17
CA SER A 31 5.03 26.58 19.33
C SER A 31 6.42 26.51 19.96
N GLN A 32 6.95 25.33 20.31
CA GLN A 32 8.26 25.20 20.98
C GLN A 32 9.25 24.19 20.35
N LEU A 33 9.03 23.76 19.12
CA LEU A 33 9.98 22.90 18.38
C LEU A 33 10.96 23.70 17.52
N ARG A 34 11.47 24.80 18.05
CA ARG A 34 12.74 25.38 17.63
C ARG A 34 13.64 25.30 18.85
N ASP A 35 14.81 24.72 18.68
CA ASP A 35 15.85 24.51 19.70
C ASP A 35 15.73 23.21 20.49
N SER A 36 16.09 22.10 19.84
CA SER A 36 17.07 21.13 20.36
C SER A 36 17.20 19.94 19.41
N PHE A 37 18.05 20.08 18.41
CA PHE A 37 18.67 18.95 17.73
C PHE A 37 19.81 18.44 18.61
N ILE A 38 19.64 17.28 19.25
CA ILE A 38 20.78 16.41 19.57
C ILE A 38 20.44 15.00 19.08
N LEU A 39 21.17 14.62 18.02
CA LEU A 39 21.29 13.28 17.47
C LEU A 39 21.78 12.31 18.55
N GLY A 40 21.04 11.22 18.78
CA GLY A 40 21.42 10.21 19.76
C GLY A 40 20.57 8.93 19.69
N LEU A 41 20.89 8.07 18.72
CA LEU A 41 20.93 6.61 18.85
C LEU A 41 19.66 5.86 19.35
N PHE A 42 18.57 5.79 18.56
CA PHE A 42 17.57 4.70 18.69
C PHE A 42 16.93 4.35 17.32
N PRO A 43 17.36 3.29 16.63
CA PRO A 43 16.82 2.92 15.31
C PRO A 43 15.38 2.38 15.33
N ALA A 44 14.80 2.11 16.50
CA ALA A 44 13.42 1.65 16.63
C ALA A 44 12.39 2.81 16.74
N LEU A 45 12.82 4.01 17.13
CA LEU A 45 11.93 5.17 17.32
C LEU A 45 11.61 5.89 16.01
N THR A 46 12.42 5.70 14.98
CA THR A 46 12.22 6.28 13.64
C THR A 46 11.05 5.61 12.93
N LEU A 47 10.97 4.27 12.89
CA LEU A 47 9.90 3.57 12.16
C LEU A 47 8.49 3.81 12.75
N ALA A 48 8.38 3.93 14.06
CA ALA A 48 7.13 4.23 14.75
C ALA A 48 6.67 5.68 14.52
N HIS A 49 7.60 6.65 14.54
CA HIS A 49 7.31 8.03 14.18
C HIS A 49 6.89 8.16 12.71
N THR A 50 7.58 7.49 11.78
CA THR A 50 7.20 7.51 10.36
C THR A 50 5.80 6.92 10.17
N ARG A 51 5.46 5.81 10.83
CA ARG A 51 4.10 5.24 10.77
C ARG A 51 3.04 6.16 11.38
N ALA A 52 3.33 6.86 12.47
CA ALA A 52 2.40 7.80 13.09
C ALA A 52 2.19 9.07 12.26
N LEU A 53 3.24 9.59 11.62
CA LEU A 53 3.15 10.73 10.71
C LEU A 53 2.44 10.36 9.41
N ILE A 54 2.75 9.21 8.81
CA ILE A 54 2.02 8.66 7.66
C ILE A 54 0.55 8.46 8.01
N TYR A 55 0.24 7.92 9.20
CA TYR A 55 -1.14 7.75 9.66
C TYR A 55 -1.86 9.10 9.76
N PHE A 56 -1.25 10.11 10.39
CA PHE A 56 -1.85 11.44 10.55
C PHE A 56 -2.05 12.18 9.21
N GLU A 57 -1.13 12.02 8.27
CA GLU A 57 -1.21 12.60 6.93
C GLU A 57 -2.23 11.85 6.05
N THR A 58 -2.36 10.54 6.24
CA THR A 58 -3.37 9.67 5.60
C THR A 58 -4.79 10.05 6.02
N LEU A 59 -5.00 10.36 7.31
CA LEU A 59 -6.30 10.80 7.84
C LEU A 59 -6.77 12.15 7.25
N LYS A 60 -5.85 13.01 6.79
CA LYS A 60 -6.22 14.32 6.23
C LYS A 60 -6.88 14.25 4.86
N ASN A 61 -6.68 13.15 4.12
CA ASN A 61 -7.09 13.02 2.72
C ASN A 61 -8.08 11.87 2.46
N SER A 62 -8.62 11.24 3.51
CA SER A 62 -9.55 10.11 3.38
C SER A 62 -10.89 10.43 4.05
N THR A 63 -12.00 10.08 3.41
CA THR A 63 -13.34 10.26 3.97
C THR A 63 -13.63 9.14 4.97
N PRO A 64 -13.77 9.41 6.27
CA PRO A 64 -14.12 8.40 7.25
C PRO A 64 -15.53 7.88 6.97
N ILE A 65 -15.70 6.56 7.01
CA ILE A 65 -17.00 5.91 6.92
C ILE A 65 -17.33 5.33 8.28
N GLU A 66 -18.40 5.82 8.90
CA GLU A 66 -18.84 5.40 10.21
C GLU A 66 -20.13 4.57 10.12
N PHE A 67 -20.20 3.51 10.92
CA PHE A 67 -21.40 2.68 11.04
C PHE A 67 -21.73 2.42 12.51
N VAL A 68 -23.02 2.33 12.79
CA VAL A 68 -23.54 1.69 14.00
C VAL A 68 -24.24 0.41 13.60
N VAL A 69 -23.82 -0.71 14.17
CA VAL A 69 -24.42 -2.02 13.89
C VAL A 69 -25.82 -2.06 14.48
N SER A 70 -26.82 -2.36 13.65
CA SER A 70 -28.19 -2.56 14.11
C SER A 70 -28.37 -3.96 14.71
N GLU A 71 -29.38 -4.13 15.57
CA GLU A 71 -29.70 -5.44 16.15
C GLU A 71 -29.99 -6.52 15.10
N ASN A 72 -30.56 -6.14 13.95
CA ASN A 72 -30.87 -7.06 12.85
C ASN A 72 -29.62 -7.59 12.13
N ASP A 73 -28.51 -6.89 12.23
CA ASP A 73 -27.22 -7.29 11.66
C ASP A 73 -26.26 -7.85 12.73
N ALA A 74 -26.71 -7.97 13.98
CA ALA A 74 -25.95 -8.62 15.03
C ALA A 74 -25.68 -10.09 14.66
N LYS A 75 -24.58 -10.64 15.21
CA LYS A 75 -24.10 -12.01 14.98
C LYS A 75 -23.48 -12.27 13.60
N LEU A 76 -23.37 -11.26 12.73
CA LEU A 76 -22.58 -11.36 11.51
C LEU A 76 -21.09 -11.23 11.80
N ARG A 77 -20.26 -11.82 10.93
CA ARG A 77 -18.82 -11.53 10.96
C ARG A 77 -18.56 -10.11 10.45
N LEU A 78 -17.59 -9.40 11.00
CA LEU A 78 -17.26 -8.03 10.60
C LEU A 78 -17.01 -7.94 9.08
N ASP A 79 -16.26 -8.88 8.49
CA ASP A 79 -16.01 -8.88 7.05
C ASP A 79 -17.29 -9.05 6.21
N GLN A 80 -18.26 -9.82 6.70
CA GLN A 80 -19.56 -10.00 6.04
C GLN A 80 -20.47 -8.79 6.25
N PHE A 81 -20.51 -8.25 7.47
CA PHE A 81 -21.26 -7.03 7.79
C PHE A 81 -20.81 -5.89 6.87
N LEU A 82 -19.50 -5.65 6.78
CA LEU A 82 -18.95 -4.62 5.91
C LEU A 82 -19.23 -4.89 4.45
N ALA A 83 -19.07 -6.12 3.96
CA ALA A 83 -19.37 -6.45 2.55
C ALA A 83 -20.84 -6.21 2.19
N LYS A 84 -21.77 -6.41 3.14
CA LYS A 84 -23.20 -6.13 2.97
C LYS A 84 -23.48 -4.61 2.93
N ARG A 85 -22.77 -3.83 3.74
CA ARG A 85 -22.96 -2.36 3.85
C ARG A 85 -22.18 -1.56 2.80
N LEU A 86 -21.10 -2.14 2.28
CA LEU A 86 -20.15 -1.52 1.36
C LEU A 86 -19.97 -2.39 0.11
N PRO A 87 -20.98 -2.50 -0.76
CA PRO A 87 -20.96 -3.38 -1.93
C PRO A 87 -19.90 -2.97 -2.98
N GLN A 88 -19.40 -1.73 -2.93
CA GLN A 88 -18.32 -1.26 -3.80
C GLN A 88 -16.95 -1.86 -3.44
N TYR A 89 -16.81 -2.49 -2.27
CA TYR A 89 -15.57 -3.16 -1.87
C TYR A 89 -15.65 -4.66 -2.06
N SER A 90 -14.58 -5.23 -2.60
CA SER A 90 -14.42 -6.69 -2.59
C SER A 90 -14.16 -7.18 -1.15
N ARG A 91 -14.58 -8.42 -0.88
CA ARG A 91 -14.34 -9.05 0.44
C ARG A 91 -12.85 -9.15 0.78
N SER A 92 -12.00 -9.40 -0.21
CA SER A 92 -10.55 -9.46 -0.01
C SER A 92 -9.97 -8.09 0.37
N ARG A 93 -10.44 -7.01 -0.25
CA ARG A 93 -10.05 -5.63 0.09
C ARG A 93 -10.46 -5.28 1.52
N LEU A 94 -11.71 -5.57 1.92
CA LEU A 94 -12.16 -5.32 3.29
C LEU A 94 -11.31 -6.10 4.31
N GLN A 95 -10.98 -7.36 4.03
CA GLN A 95 -10.09 -8.13 4.91
C GLN A 95 -8.68 -7.53 5.01
N GLN A 96 -8.14 -6.98 3.91
CA GLN A 96 -6.86 -6.27 3.94
C GLN A 96 -6.96 -4.99 4.79
N LEU A 97 -8.02 -4.20 4.63
CA LEU A 97 -8.25 -2.98 5.42
C LEU A 97 -8.35 -3.29 6.92
N ILE A 98 -9.12 -4.32 7.29
CA ILE A 98 -9.24 -4.77 8.69
C ILE A 98 -7.89 -5.23 9.25
N ARG A 99 -7.15 -6.09 8.53
CA ARG A 99 -5.81 -6.55 8.96
C ARG A 99 -4.80 -5.42 9.03
N GLY A 100 -4.94 -4.40 8.18
CA GLY A 100 -4.10 -3.20 8.16
C GLY A 100 -4.42 -2.20 9.28
N GLY A 101 -5.46 -2.43 10.08
CA GLY A 101 -5.87 -1.52 11.16
C GLY A 101 -6.64 -0.29 10.68
N PHE A 102 -7.08 -0.28 9.42
CA PHE A 102 -7.89 0.77 8.81
C PHE A 102 -9.39 0.64 9.12
N VAL A 103 -9.77 -0.44 9.80
CA VAL A 103 -11.10 -0.63 10.35
C VAL A 103 -10.98 -0.81 11.86
N ARG A 104 -11.75 -0.03 12.61
CA ARG A 104 -11.85 -0.11 14.07
C ARG A 104 -13.27 -0.46 14.48
N LEU A 105 -13.39 -1.28 15.52
CA LEU A 105 -14.65 -1.60 16.19
C LEU A 105 -14.54 -1.07 17.61
N ASN A 106 -15.38 -0.12 18.00
CA ASN A 106 -15.33 0.55 19.29
C ASN A 106 -13.90 1.03 19.61
N GLU A 107 -13.29 1.75 18.66
CA GLU A 107 -11.91 2.28 18.71
C GLU A 107 -10.78 1.24 18.68
N GLN A 108 -11.08 -0.07 18.65
CA GLN A 108 -10.08 -1.15 18.68
C GLN A 108 -9.88 -1.79 17.31
N THR A 109 -8.64 -2.20 16.99
CA THR A 109 -8.35 -3.02 15.81
C THR A 109 -8.75 -4.47 16.05
N ILE A 110 -9.54 -5.06 15.15
CA ILE A 110 -10.10 -6.41 15.34
C ILE A 110 -9.77 -7.33 14.14
N ARG A 111 -9.92 -8.65 14.31
CA ARG A 111 -9.72 -9.62 13.22
C ARG A 111 -10.97 -9.78 12.33
N PRO A 112 -10.86 -9.93 11.00
CA PRO A 112 -12.02 -9.96 10.09
C PRO A 112 -13.18 -10.90 10.46
N ARG A 113 -12.88 -12.01 11.15
CA ARG A 113 -13.84 -13.02 11.60
C ARG A 113 -14.60 -12.67 12.89
N HIS A 114 -14.32 -11.54 13.53
CA HIS A 114 -15.01 -11.14 14.77
C HIS A 114 -16.50 -10.98 14.51
N ILE A 115 -17.32 -11.35 15.49
CA ILE A 115 -18.78 -11.31 15.39
C ILE A 115 -19.25 -9.98 15.96
N VAL A 116 -19.93 -9.17 15.15
CA VAL A 116 -20.45 -7.85 15.57
C VAL A 116 -21.72 -7.98 16.40
N ARG A 117 -21.94 -7.02 17.29
CA ARG A 117 -23.10 -6.90 18.17
C ARG A 117 -23.89 -5.64 17.85
N GLY A 118 -25.18 -5.63 18.16
CA GLY A 118 -25.99 -4.41 18.11
C GLY A 118 -25.35 -3.30 18.95
N GLY A 119 -25.32 -2.09 18.41
CA GLY A 119 -24.72 -0.92 19.03
C GLY A 119 -23.21 -0.78 18.84
N ASP A 120 -22.51 -1.76 18.25
CA ASP A 120 -21.10 -1.63 17.92
C ASP A 120 -20.88 -0.47 16.93
N LYS A 121 -19.86 0.36 17.22
CA LYS A 121 -19.42 1.44 16.34
C LYS A 121 -18.25 0.96 15.48
N ILE A 122 -18.36 1.14 14.17
CA ILE A 122 -17.32 0.77 13.23
C ILE A 122 -16.84 2.01 12.49
N ASP A 123 -15.54 2.25 12.56
CA ASP A 123 -14.87 3.32 11.84
C ASP A 123 -13.99 2.69 10.75
N LEU A 124 -14.24 3.02 9.50
CA LEU A 124 -13.40 2.64 8.37
C LEU A 124 -12.76 3.90 7.80
N ILE A 125 -11.43 3.90 7.76
CA ILE A 125 -10.65 4.97 7.14
C ILE A 125 -9.72 4.34 6.12
N GLU A 126 -10.17 4.33 4.87
CA GLU A 126 -9.38 3.77 3.78
C GLU A 126 -8.19 4.69 3.48
N PRO A 127 -6.95 4.16 3.50
CA PRO A 127 -5.80 4.94 3.08
C PRO A 127 -5.90 5.25 1.58
N PRO A 128 -5.37 6.38 1.11
CA PRO A 128 -5.27 6.63 -0.31
C PRO A 128 -4.50 5.49 -0.98
N PRO A 129 -4.83 5.15 -2.24
CA PRO A 129 -4.09 4.15 -2.97
C PRO A 129 -2.61 4.55 -3.01
N GLU A 130 -1.77 3.64 -2.55
CA GLU A 130 -0.33 3.84 -2.59
C GLU A 130 0.10 3.85 -4.06
N LYS A 131 0.69 4.95 -4.52
CA LYS A 131 1.22 5.03 -5.88
C LYS A 131 2.37 4.04 -6.03
N ILE A 132 2.36 3.24 -7.09
CA ILE A 132 3.50 2.39 -7.39
C ILE A 132 4.44 3.18 -8.30
N GLU A 133 5.59 3.56 -7.77
CA GLU A 133 6.66 4.19 -8.56
C GLU A 133 7.77 3.15 -8.78
N PRO A 134 7.79 2.45 -9.93
CA PRO A 134 8.84 1.49 -10.23
C PRO A 134 10.21 2.16 -10.24
N ARG A 135 11.20 1.43 -9.73
CA ARG A 135 12.60 1.86 -9.72
C ARG A 135 13.39 1.10 -10.78
N PRO A 136 14.42 1.72 -11.38
CA PRO A 136 15.37 1.00 -12.24
C PRO A 136 16.00 -0.17 -11.50
N GLU A 137 16.03 -1.33 -12.14
CA GLU A 137 16.74 -2.51 -11.67
C GLU A 137 17.57 -3.13 -12.81
N PRO A 138 18.86 -3.46 -12.59
CA PRO A 138 19.73 -4.00 -13.64
C PRO A 138 19.43 -5.49 -13.89
N ILE A 139 18.29 -5.77 -14.52
CA ILE A 139 17.86 -7.10 -14.95
C ILE A 139 18.20 -7.25 -16.44
N PRO A 140 18.98 -8.27 -16.86
CA PRO A 140 19.32 -8.48 -18.26
C PRO A 140 18.07 -8.64 -19.14
N LEU A 141 18.08 -7.97 -20.30
CA LEU A 141 17.04 -8.07 -21.31
C LEU A 141 17.55 -8.83 -22.53
N ASP A 142 16.73 -9.73 -23.06
CA ASP A 142 16.97 -10.38 -24.36
C ASP A 142 16.37 -9.49 -25.45
N VAL A 143 17.19 -8.60 -26.01
CA VAL A 143 16.77 -7.58 -26.98
C VAL A 143 16.83 -8.17 -28.39
N LEU A 144 15.66 -8.27 -29.04
CA LEU A 144 15.54 -8.72 -30.43
C LEU A 144 15.77 -7.58 -31.43
N PHE A 145 15.35 -6.37 -31.06
CA PHE A 145 15.49 -5.16 -31.87
C PHE A 145 15.44 -3.92 -30.96
N GLU A 146 16.24 -2.90 -31.25
CA GLU A 146 16.17 -1.61 -30.57
C GLU A 146 16.59 -0.47 -31.51
N ASP A 147 15.80 0.60 -31.54
CA ASP A 147 16.12 1.86 -32.19
C ASP A 147 15.75 3.05 -31.27
N ASP A 148 15.63 4.25 -31.84
CA ASP A 148 15.30 5.47 -31.08
C ASP A 148 13.81 5.53 -30.67
N ASP A 149 12.95 4.77 -31.35
CA ASP A 149 11.49 4.83 -31.20
C ASP A 149 10.93 3.70 -30.35
N LEU A 150 11.46 2.49 -30.49
CA LEU A 150 10.98 1.31 -29.79
C LEU A 150 12.08 0.30 -29.46
N ILE A 151 11.72 -0.64 -28.58
CA ILE A 151 12.52 -1.81 -28.26
C ILE A 151 11.63 -3.05 -28.28
N VAL A 152 12.11 -4.12 -28.89
CA VAL A 152 11.45 -5.43 -28.94
C VAL A 152 12.25 -6.40 -28.09
N ILE A 153 11.61 -6.94 -27.05
CA ILE A 153 12.21 -7.86 -26.09
C ILE A 153 11.64 -9.26 -26.30
N ASN A 154 12.49 -10.27 -26.25
CA ASN A 154 12.06 -11.64 -26.03
C ASN A 154 11.85 -11.88 -24.53
N LYS A 155 10.61 -11.70 -24.05
CA LYS A 155 10.30 -11.84 -22.62
C LYS A 155 10.39 -13.33 -22.23
N PRO A 156 11.19 -13.70 -21.22
CA PRO A 156 11.18 -15.06 -20.69
C PRO A 156 9.88 -15.35 -19.92
N PRO A 157 9.50 -16.63 -19.75
CA PRO A 157 8.44 -16.99 -18.81
C PRO A 157 8.92 -16.73 -17.36
N GLY A 158 7.98 -16.51 -16.45
CA GLY A 158 8.25 -16.16 -15.05
C GLY A 158 8.47 -14.67 -14.79
N LEU A 159 8.70 -13.84 -15.81
CA LEU A 159 8.88 -12.38 -15.67
C LEU A 159 7.54 -11.63 -15.83
N THR A 160 7.12 -10.92 -14.78
CA THR A 160 5.94 -10.05 -14.77
C THR A 160 6.21 -8.77 -15.55
N VAL A 161 5.25 -8.30 -16.37
CA VAL A 161 5.44 -7.11 -17.22
C VAL A 161 5.51 -5.81 -16.41
N HIS A 162 4.48 -5.52 -15.61
CA HIS A 162 4.38 -4.25 -14.86
C HIS A 162 4.16 -4.50 -13.36
N PRO A 163 4.60 -3.57 -12.50
CA PRO A 163 4.35 -3.63 -11.06
C PRO A 163 2.86 -3.70 -10.73
N GLY A 164 2.52 -4.43 -9.68
CA GLY A 164 1.17 -4.51 -9.15
C GLY A 164 1.13 -4.99 -7.71
N ALA A 165 -0.08 -5.17 -7.17
CA ALA A 165 -0.29 -5.53 -5.76
C ALA A 165 0.40 -6.85 -5.33
N GLY A 166 0.66 -7.77 -6.26
CA GLY A 166 1.34 -9.05 -6.00
C GLY A 166 2.86 -9.02 -6.19
N GLN A 167 3.38 -8.14 -7.05
CA GLN A 167 4.81 -8.02 -7.35
C GLN A 167 5.12 -6.58 -7.75
N ARG A 168 5.83 -5.86 -6.88
CA ARG A 168 6.11 -4.42 -7.04
C ARG A 168 7.46 -4.12 -7.71
N GLU A 169 8.36 -5.10 -7.66
CA GLU A 169 9.76 -5.02 -8.08
C GLU A 169 10.08 -6.27 -8.91
N HIS A 170 11.26 -6.30 -9.54
CA HIS A 170 11.69 -7.40 -10.41
C HIS A 170 10.75 -7.66 -11.60
N THR A 171 10.20 -6.60 -12.18
CA THR A 171 9.34 -6.66 -13.37
C THR A 171 10.08 -6.19 -14.62
N LEU A 172 9.50 -6.44 -15.80
CA LEU A 172 10.06 -5.96 -17.07
C LEU A 172 10.16 -4.43 -17.09
N VAL A 173 9.19 -3.71 -16.52
CA VAL A 173 9.27 -2.24 -16.37
C VAL A 173 10.50 -1.82 -15.55
N ASN A 174 10.83 -2.53 -14.47
CA ASN A 174 12.04 -2.22 -13.68
C ASN A 174 13.32 -2.38 -14.51
N ALA A 175 13.37 -3.44 -15.33
CA ALA A 175 14.48 -3.70 -16.25
C ALA A 175 14.60 -2.61 -17.32
N LEU A 176 13.48 -2.25 -17.96
CA LEU A 176 13.40 -1.22 -18.99
C LEU A 176 13.80 0.16 -18.46
N LEU A 177 13.42 0.50 -17.23
CA LEU A 177 13.84 1.75 -16.58
C LEU A 177 15.34 1.81 -16.30
N SER A 178 16.01 0.66 -16.21
CA SER A 178 17.47 0.59 -16.07
C SER A 178 18.18 0.59 -17.42
N HIS A 179 17.57 0.04 -18.46
CA HIS A 179 18.16 -0.11 -19.80
C HIS A 179 17.99 1.14 -20.66
N CYS A 180 16.78 1.71 -20.67
CA CYS A 180 16.43 2.84 -21.53
C CYS A 180 16.67 4.18 -20.83
N THR A 181 17.14 5.17 -21.57
CA THR A 181 17.27 6.56 -21.09
C THR A 181 15.92 7.27 -21.00
N ALA A 182 14.98 6.91 -21.86
CA ALA A 182 13.61 7.39 -21.87
C ALA A 182 12.65 6.29 -22.32
N LEU A 183 11.43 6.35 -21.79
CA LEU A 183 10.29 5.52 -22.17
C LEU A 183 9.07 6.42 -22.32
N SER A 184 8.11 6.01 -23.14
CA SER A 184 6.85 6.74 -23.27
C SER A 184 6.12 6.85 -21.92
N GLY A 185 5.54 8.00 -21.63
CA GLY A 185 4.76 8.25 -20.42
C GLY A 185 3.29 7.81 -20.52
N ILE A 186 2.84 7.40 -21.71
CA ILE A 186 1.49 6.89 -21.92
C ILE A 186 1.32 5.58 -21.13
N GLY A 187 0.23 5.48 -20.38
CA GLY A 187 0.05 4.43 -19.37
C GLY A 187 0.52 4.83 -17.95
N GLY A 188 1.07 6.04 -17.80
CA GLY A 188 1.49 6.60 -16.52
C GLY A 188 2.79 6.01 -15.99
N LYS A 189 3.20 6.45 -14.79
CA LYS A 189 4.46 6.01 -14.16
C LYS A 189 4.53 4.51 -13.89
N GLU A 190 3.39 3.82 -13.83
CA GLU A 190 3.31 2.38 -13.54
C GLU A 190 3.62 1.50 -14.77
N ARG A 191 3.42 2.03 -15.98
CA ARG A 191 3.53 1.28 -17.24
C ARG A 191 4.23 2.06 -18.35
N PRO A 192 5.40 2.66 -18.09
CA PRO A 192 6.10 3.45 -19.09
C PRO A 192 6.46 2.59 -20.31
N GLY A 193 6.10 3.06 -21.49
CA GLY A 193 6.39 2.40 -22.77
C GLY A 193 5.61 1.13 -23.09
N ILE A 194 4.78 0.61 -22.17
CA ILE A 194 4.09 -0.67 -22.37
C ILE A 194 2.86 -0.49 -23.27
N VAL A 195 2.96 -0.96 -24.52
CA VAL A 195 1.85 -0.93 -25.50
C VAL A 195 0.94 -2.16 -25.41
N HIS A 196 1.49 -3.32 -25.02
CA HIS A 196 0.74 -4.55 -24.80
C HIS A 196 1.39 -5.41 -23.71
N ARG A 197 0.72 -6.49 -23.29
CA ARG A 197 1.22 -7.37 -22.22
C ARG A 197 1.24 -8.85 -22.62
N LEU A 198 2.18 -9.56 -22.03
CA LEU A 198 2.19 -11.01 -21.91
C LEU A 198 1.96 -11.37 -20.43
N ASP A 199 1.33 -12.51 -20.18
CA ASP A 199 1.22 -13.02 -18.81
C ASP A 199 2.56 -13.49 -18.27
N LYS A 200 2.66 -13.62 -16.95
CA LYS A 200 3.91 -13.92 -16.25
C LYS A 200 4.60 -15.16 -16.84
N GLU A 201 3.85 -16.26 -16.97
CA GLU A 201 4.36 -17.54 -17.46
C GLU A 201 4.38 -17.64 -18.99
N THR A 202 3.96 -16.59 -19.71
CA THR A 202 3.99 -16.55 -21.17
C THR A 202 5.31 -15.95 -21.64
N SER A 203 6.02 -16.65 -22.52
CA SER A 203 7.22 -16.16 -23.19
C SER A 203 6.89 -15.59 -24.57
N GLY A 204 7.76 -14.72 -25.09
CA GLY A 204 7.71 -14.28 -26.48
C GLY A 204 8.00 -12.80 -26.68
N CYS A 205 7.81 -12.33 -27.91
CA CYS A 205 8.10 -10.96 -28.30
C CYS A 205 7.16 -9.96 -27.60
N LEU A 206 7.75 -8.91 -27.03
CA LEU A 206 7.03 -7.79 -26.46
C LEU A 206 7.63 -6.48 -26.97
N VAL A 207 6.79 -5.65 -27.58
CA VAL A 207 7.16 -4.32 -28.09
C VAL A 207 6.96 -3.29 -26.99
N VAL A 208 7.89 -2.35 -26.87
CA VAL A 208 7.87 -1.25 -25.90
C VAL A 208 8.22 0.05 -26.61
N ALA A 209 7.42 1.09 -26.41
CA ALA A 209 7.65 2.41 -26.99
C ALA A 209 8.60 3.26 -26.12
N LYS A 210 9.64 3.81 -26.74
CA LYS A 210 10.62 4.70 -26.07
C LYS A 210 10.14 6.15 -26.00
N ASN A 211 9.21 6.55 -26.87
CA ASN A 211 8.62 7.89 -26.88
C ASN A 211 7.11 7.88 -27.17
N ASP A 212 6.45 8.99 -26.87
CA ASP A 212 4.98 9.11 -26.98
C ASP A 212 4.47 9.15 -28.43
N LEU A 213 5.32 9.52 -29.40
CA LEU A 213 4.95 9.49 -30.81
C LEU A 213 4.81 8.03 -31.26
N ALA A 214 5.86 7.24 -31.07
CA ALA A 214 5.87 5.82 -31.39
C ALA A 214 4.76 5.04 -30.66
N HIS A 215 4.53 5.35 -29.37
CA HIS A 215 3.48 4.67 -28.60
C HIS A 215 2.08 4.85 -29.22
N ARG A 216 1.75 6.03 -29.76
CA ARG A 216 0.40 6.27 -30.32
C ARG A 216 0.15 5.52 -31.63
N GLU A 217 1.21 5.16 -32.33
CA GLU A 217 1.15 4.43 -33.61
C GLU A 217 1.16 2.90 -33.41
N LEU A 218 1.34 2.42 -32.17
CA LEU A 218 1.38 1.00 -31.78
C LEU A 218 0.11 0.58 -31.02
#